data_AF-A0A8T1NJ36-F1
#
_entry.id   AF-A0A8T1NJ36-F1
#
_cell.length_a   1.000
_cell.length_b   1.000
_cell.length_c   1.000
_cell.angle_alpha   90.00
_cell.angle_beta   90.00
_cell.angle_gamma   90.00
#
_symmetry.space_group_name_H-M   'P 1'
#
loop_
_entity.id
_entity.type
_entity.pdbx_description
1 polymer ?
#
loop_
_entity_poly.entity_id
_entity_poly.type
_entity_poly.pdbx_seq_one_letter_code
_entity_poly.pdbx_strand_id
1 'polypeptide(L)'
;MHVYGVKTFKYNYYKIIYAYFTYYSKNLNYKKIINLNIYIIYYWTRAKHSARCNTTYLANSLHFQLLVAFFIIVTTRSCSETESKSVMGSTSRQLHVFFFPFMAPGHMIPMLDMAKLFTTRGVKATITTTSLNVPIVAKAIERTKTRGNGVVKIDIQTIEFPAVEAGRPEGCEATDSRTTHEKMSTFISSFKMLRQPLEQLLQNHHHPHCIIADMAFPWAIDAAAKFGIPVLVFNVTSVFSASAVVSIGQYKPQMEVSSDSEPFVIPNFPGEIKLTRMKLPNFTGNKYVKAFFSDLMKEVGESEVRSYGVILNSFYELEPAYANHYTRVCGRKAWYIGPVSLCNKDAEDKGQRGKESSIDKHECMNWLNTKHINSVVYICFGSLSNFRDSQLMEIAMGLEASGQQFIWVVRKDKNEKEDEDWLPMGFEKRMEGKGLIIRGWAPQALILDHEAVGGFVTHCGWNSTLEGVTAGLPMVTWPLFAEQFFDEKLVTEVLKIGVPVGAQQCVEFSGNDNPIKKEAIEKAVRHIMEGEEAKEMRSRAKELGEMARRAIEEGGSSYSQLNALIEELKALHS
;
A
#
# COMPACT_ATOMS: atom_id res chain seq x y z
N MET A 1 -72.91 -9.52 37.69
CA MET A 1 -74.02 -9.63 36.73
C MET A 1 -73.46 -9.39 35.33
N HIS A 2 -73.51 -10.42 34.46
CA HIS A 2 -73.30 -10.42 32.99
C HIS A 2 -72.03 -9.73 32.43
N VAL A 3 -71.00 -10.38 31.89
CA VAL A 3 -70.93 -11.40 30.80
C VAL A 3 -71.97 -11.15 29.70
N TYR A 4 -71.56 -10.50 28.61
CA TYR A 4 -71.83 -10.84 27.20
C TYR A 4 -71.21 -9.76 26.29
N GLY A 5 -70.08 -10.06 25.62
CA GLY A 5 -69.47 -9.11 24.67
C GLY A 5 -68.24 -9.58 23.89
N VAL A 6 -67.61 -10.71 24.25
CA VAL A 6 -66.31 -11.10 23.65
C VAL A 6 -66.41 -12.19 22.56
N LYS A 7 -67.59 -12.79 22.34
CA LYS A 7 -67.73 -13.87 21.35
C LYS A 7 -67.94 -13.39 19.91
N THR A 8 -68.43 -12.17 19.69
CA THR A 8 -68.73 -11.65 18.33
C THR A 8 -67.50 -11.06 17.63
N PHE A 9 -66.45 -10.68 18.37
CA PHE A 9 -65.23 -10.10 17.78
C PHE A 9 -64.24 -11.16 17.27
N LYS A 10 -64.21 -12.36 17.88
CA LYS A 10 -63.32 -13.45 17.44
C LYS A 10 -63.73 -14.04 16.09
N TYR A 11 -65.02 -14.19 15.81
CA TYR A 11 -65.48 -14.90 14.60
C TYR A 11 -65.24 -14.09 13.30
N ASN A 12 -65.29 -12.76 13.37
CA ASN A 12 -64.98 -11.89 12.21
C ASN A 12 -63.48 -11.77 11.92
N TYR A 13 -62.62 -11.89 12.95
CA TYR A 13 -61.16 -11.82 12.77
C TYR A 13 -60.60 -13.02 11.99
N TYR A 14 -61.10 -14.24 12.26
CA TYR A 14 -60.66 -15.45 11.57
C TYR A 14 -61.09 -15.51 10.10
N LYS A 15 -62.29 -15.00 9.75
CA LYS A 15 -62.74 -14.92 8.35
C LYS A 15 -61.93 -13.91 7.53
N ILE A 16 -61.59 -12.76 8.12
CA ILE A 16 -60.79 -11.73 7.45
C ILE A 16 -59.37 -12.24 7.20
N ILE A 17 -58.73 -12.89 8.19
CA ILE A 17 -57.39 -13.46 8.04
C ILE A 17 -57.38 -14.57 6.99
N TYR A 18 -58.36 -15.48 7.00
CA TYR A 18 -58.43 -16.57 6.03
C TYR A 18 -58.66 -16.06 4.60
N ALA A 19 -59.54 -15.06 4.42
CA ALA A 19 -59.77 -14.42 3.12
C ALA A 19 -58.54 -13.66 2.62
N TYR A 20 -57.81 -12.97 3.50
CA TYR A 20 -56.54 -12.32 3.18
C TYR A 20 -55.44 -13.32 2.84
N PHE A 21 -55.31 -14.42 3.59
CA PHE A 21 -54.32 -15.48 3.33
C PHE A 21 -54.53 -16.12 1.94
N THR A 22 -55.79 -16.37 1.57
CA THR A 22 -56.14 -16.97 0.27
C THR A 22 -55.90 -16.01 -0.91
N TYR A 23 -56.06 -14.70 -0.68
CA TYR A 23 -55.83 -13.67 -1.70
C TYR A 23 -54.34 -13.43 -1.98
N TYR A 24 -53.49 -13.42 -0.95
CA TYR A 24 -52.06 -13.13 -1.08
C TYR A 24 -51.19 -14.36 -1.37
N SER A 25 -51.64 -15.58 -1.05
CA SER A 25 -50.95 -16.79 -1.49
C SER A 25 -50.95 -16.97 -3.01
N LYS A 26 -51.84 -16.27 -3.73
CA LYS A 26 -51.91 -16.27 -5.20
C LYS A 26 -51.13 -15.14 -5.88
N ASN A 27 -50.68 -14.11 -5.15
CA ASN A 27 -50.03 -12.93 -5.72
C ASN A 27 -48.80 -12.53 -4.87
N LEU A 28 -47.64 -13.09 -5.20
CA LEU A 28 -46.37 -12.81 -4.52
C LEU A 28 -45.84 -11.42 -4.90
N ASN A 29 -46.07 -10.41 -4.05
CA ASN A 29 -45.39 -9.12 -4.14
C ASN A 29 -44.60 -8.84 -2.85
N TYR A 30 -43.27 -8.97 -2.94
CA TYR A 30 -42.29 -8.94 -1.84
C TYR A 30 -42.39 -7.68 -0.96
N LYS A 31 -42.72 -6.51 -1.54
CA LYS A 31 -42.86 -5.25 -0.77
C LYS A 31 -44.02 -5.27 0.23
N LYS A 32 -45.07 -6.07 -0.01
CA LYS A 32 -46.22 -6.18 0.89
C LYS A 32 -45.99 -7.19 2.03
N ILE A 33 -45.12 -8.17 1.84
CA ILE A 33 -44.73 -9.16 2.86
C ILE A 33 -43.88 -8.50 3.96
N ILE A 34 -42.99 -7.57 3.60
CA ILE A 34 -42.18 -6.82 4.57
C ILE A 34 -43.05 -5.92 5.46
N ASN A 35 -44.04 -5.23 4.88
CA ASN A 35 -44.98 -4.41 5.65
C ASN A 35 -45.85 -5.25 6.61
N LEU A 36 -46.20 -6.49 6.24
CA LEU A 36 -46.92 -7.41 7.12
C LEU A 36 -46.05 -7.85 8.32
N ASN A 37 -44.75 -8.11 8.09
CA ASN A 37 -43.81 -8.46 9.17
C ASN A 37 -43.65 -7.31 10.18
N ILE A 38 -43.57 -6.05 9.71
CA ILE A 38 -43.51 -4.88 10.59
C ILE A 38 -44.80 -4.76 11.41
N TYR A 39 -45.97 -5.01 10.80
CA TYR A 39 -47.26 -4.95 11.50
C TYR A 39 -47.39 -6.06 12.55
N ILE A 40 -46.97 -7.29 12.24
CA ILE A 40 -47.00 -8.42 13.18
C ILE A 40 -46.03 -8.18 14.35
N ILE A 41 -44.82 -7.69 14.09
CA ILE A 41 -43.85 -7.34 15.12
C ILE A 41 -44.37 -6.19 15.99
N TYR A 42 -44.99 -5.16 15.40
CA TYR A 42 -45.57 -4.03 16.14
C TYR A 42 -46.68 -4.48 17.10
N TYR A 43 -47.61 -5.33 16.64
CA TYR A 43 -48.69 -5.83 17.49
C TYR A 43 -48.21 -6.88 18.50
N TRP A 44 -47.19 -7.68 18.17
CA TRP A 44 -46.56 -8.62 19.11
C TRP A 44 -45.86 -7.89 20.26
N THR A 45 -45.11 -6.83 19.94
CA THR A 45 -44.43 -5.98 20.93
C THR A 45 -45.43 -5.26 21.84
N ARG A 46 -46.57 -4.82 21.27
CA ARG A 46 -47.66 -4.18 22.02
C ARG A 46 -48.45 -5.18 22.90
N ALA A 47 -48.64 -6.41 22.44
CA ALA A 47 -49.26 -7.49 23.24
C ALA A 47 -48.38 -7.89 24.44
N LYS A 48 -47.05 -7.97 24.23
CA LYS A 48 -46.05 -8.25 25.29
C LYS A 48 -46.00 -7.16 26.36
N HIS A 49 -46.27 -5.90 25.98
CA HIS A 49 -46.31 -4.78 26.93
C HIS A 49 -47.60 -4.74 27.78
N SER A 50 -48.69 -5.40 27.35
CA SER A 50 -49.95 -5.44 28.11
C SER A 50 -50.14 -6.68 29.00
N ALA A 51 -49.29 -7.70 28.84
CA ALA A 51 -49.41 -8.97 29.57
C ALA A 51 -48.22 -9.17 30.53
N ARG A 52 -48.36 -8.72 31.79
CA ARG A 52 -47.59 -9.28 32.90
C ARG A 52 -48.15 -10.66 33.23
N CYS A 53 -47.61 -11.74 32.64
CA CYS A 53 -47.55 -13.09 33.23
C CYS A 53 -46.89 -14.14 32.30
N ASN A 54 -45.98 -14.92 32.88
CA ASN A 54 -45.46 -16.26 32.55
C ASN A 54 -45.12 -16.61 31.08
N THR A 55 -43.81 -16.58 30.80
CA THR A 55 -43.13 -16.95 29.56
C THR A 55 -43.10 -18.46 29.23
N THR A 56 -43.67 -19.33 30.06
CA THR A 56 -43.55 -20.79 29.89
C THR A 56 -44.70 -21.48 29.15
N TYR A 57 -45.80 -20.78 28.84
CA TYR A 57 -46.97 -21.39 28.17
C TYR A 57 -47.03 -21.20 26.64
N LEU A 58 -46.22 -20.31 26.06
CA LEU A 58 -46.28 -19.97 24.63
C LEU A 58 -45.42 -20.88 23.74
N ALA A 59 -44.41 -21.56 24.31
CA ALA A 59 -43.53 -22.47 23.58
C ALA A 59 -44.21 -23.80 23.17
N ASN A 60 -45.32 -24.17 23.82
CA ASN A 60 -46.04 -25.44 23.58
C ASN A 60 -47.33 -25.28 22.76
N SER A 61 -47.58 -24.13 22.14
CA SER A 61 -48.76 -23.98 21.28
C SER A 61 -48.48 -24.56 19.88
N LEU A 62 -49.42 -25.35 19.37
CA LEU A 62 -49.43 -25.87 17.99
C LEU A 62 -49.18 -24.75 16.94
N HIS A 63 -49.55 -23.51 17.27
CA HIS A 63 -49.29 -22.31 16.48
C HIS A 63 -47.80 -21.98 16.31
N PHE A 64 -46.99 -22.13 17.36
CA PHE A 64 -45.54 -21.88 17.29
C PHE A 64 -44.84 -22.95 16.45
N GLN A 65 -45.24 -24.22 16.60
CA GLN A 65 -44.71 -25.32 15.79
C GLN A 65 -45.08 -25.18 14.30
N LEU A 66 -46.30 -24.75 13.98
CA LEU A 66 -46.72 -24.49 12.59
C LEU A 66 -46.00 -23.28 11.97
N LEU A 67 -45.73 -22.23 12.74
CA LEU A 67 -44.96 -21.08 12.28
C LEU A 67 -43.50 -21.45 11.99
N VAL A 68 -42.87 -22.25 12.86
CA VAL A 68 -41.51 -22.76 12.63
C VAL A 68 -41.47 -23.72 11.45
N ALA A 69 -42.44 -24.63 11.32
CA ALA A 69 -42.54 -25.52 10.17
C ALA A 69 -42.74 -24.75 8.86
N PHE A 70 -43.55 -23.69 8.85
CA PHE A 70 -43.71 -22.82 7.68
C PHE A 70 -42.44 -22.03 7.38
N PHE A 71 -41.72 -21.55 8.39
CA PHE A 71 -40.44 -20.87 8.21
C PHE A 71 -39.40 -21.81 7.58
N ILE A 72 -39.32 -23.06 8.04
CA ILE A 72 -38.46 -24.11 7.46
C ILE A 72 -38.88 -24.45 6.03
N ILE A 73 -40.18 -24.56 5.72
CA ILE A 73 -40.67 -24.85 4.36
C ILE A 73 -40.37 -23.69 3.41
N VAL A 74 -40.51 -22.44 3.86
CA VAL A 74 -40.22 -21.25 3.04
C VAL A 74 -38.72 -21.09 2.82
N THR A 75 -37.86 -21.35 3.82
CA THR A 75 -36.41 -21.29 3.64
C THR A 75 -35.87 -22.47 2.84
N THR A 76 -36.41 -23.69 3.00
CA THR A 76 -36.02 -24.85 2.19
C THR A 76 -36.54 -24.76 0.75
N ARG A 77 -37.73 -24.20 0.50
CA ARG A 77 -38.18 -23.86 -0.87
C ARG A 77 -37.39 -22.72 -1.49
N SER A 78 -36.99 -21.72 -0.70
CA SER A 78 -36.09 -20.66 -1.17
C SER A 78 -34.68 -21.18 -1.48
N CYS A 79 -34.25 -22.31 -0.90
CA CYS A 79 -33.01 -23.00 -1.22
C CYS A 79 -33.16 -23.96 -2.43
N SER A 80 -34.34 -24.53 -2.65
CA SER A 80 -34.59 -25.47 -3.76
C SER A 80 -35.08 -24.81 -5.06
N GLU A 81 -35.59 -23.58 -5.02
CA GLU A 81 -35.99 -22.81 -6.21
C GLU A 81 -34.89 -21.87 -6.74
N THR A 82 -33.69 -21.90 -6.15
CA THR A 82 -32.47 -21.27 -6.70
C THR A 82 -31.62 -22.20 -7.56
N GLU A 83 -32.03 -23.46 -7.76
CA GLU A 83 -31.44 -24.34 -8.77
C GLU A 83 -32.46 -24.59 -9.89
N SER A 84 -32.03 -24.36 -11.14
CA SER A 84 -32.78 -24.50 -12.40
C SER A 84 -33.71 -23.34 -12.84
N LYS A 85 -33.14 -22.12 -12.92
CA LYS A 85 -33.46 -21.25 -14.07
C LYS A 85 -32.16 -20.94 -14.81
N SER A 86 -32.04 -21.53 -16.00
CA SER A 86 -31.05 -21.15 -16.99
C SER A 86 -31.20 -19.66 -17.29
N VAL A 87 -30.38 -18.85 -16.62
CA VAL A 87 -30.12 -17.48 -17.04
C VAL A 87 -29.47 -17.60 -18.41
N MET A 88 -30.17 -17.13 -19.46
CA MET A 88 -29.50 -16.70 -20.67
C MET A 88 -28.41 -15.73 -20.23
N GLY A 89 -27.15 -16.16 -20.35
CA GLY A 89 -26.01 -15.46 -19.80
C GLY A 89 -25.95 -14.02 -20.28
N SER A 90 -26.29 -13.09 -19.39
CA SER A 90 -25.52 -11.87 -19.32
C SER A 90 -24.14 -12.31 -18.88
N THR A 91 -23.21 -12.42 -19.82
CA THR A 91 -21.79 -12.46 -19.48
C THR A 91 -21.50 -11.16 -18.74
N SER A 92 -21.46 -11.21 -17.40
CA SER A 92 -20.86 -10.12 -16.63
C SER A 92 -19.46 -9.92 -17.21
N ARG A 93 -19.27 -8.82 -17.95
CA ARG A 93 -18.00 -8.53 -18.61
C ARG A 93 -16.97 -8.38 -17.50
N GLN A 94 -15.98 -9.28 -17.50
CA GLN A 94 -14.92 -9.26 -16.51
C GLN A 94 -14.29 -7.86 -16.45
N LEU A 95 -14.26 -7.25 -15.27
CA LEU A 95 -13.61 -5.95 -15.08
C LEU A 95 -12.15 -6.07 -15.55
N HIS A 96 -11.68 -5.08 -16.31
CA HIS A 96 -10.36 -5.08 -16.93
C HIS A 96 -9.67 -3.76 -16.59
N VAL A 97 -8.56 -3.87 -15.86
CA VAL A 97 -7.80 -2.73 -15.36
C VAL A 97 -6.39 -2.75 -15.96
N PHE A 98 -5.98 -1.59 -16.49
CA PHE A 98 -4.59 -1.35 -16.89
C PHE A 98 -3.82 -0.75 -15.71
N PHE A 99 -2.60 -1.23 -15.49
CA PHE A 99 -1.67 -0.75 -14.49
C PHE A 99 -0.49 -0.11 -15.21
N PHE A 100 -0.28 1.18 -15.00
CA PHE A 100 0.73 1.95 -15.71
C PHE A 100 1.75 2.56 -14.73
N PRO A 101 2.79 1.80 -14.34
CA PRO A 101 3.77 2.22 -13.35
C PRO A 101 4.81 3.17 -13.96
N PHE A 102 5.39 4.01 -13.12
CA PHE A 102 6.65 4.67 -13.47
C PHE A 102 7.78 3.62 -13.50
N MET A 103 8.72 3.76 -14.45
CA MET A 103 9.74 2.75 -14.77
C MET A 103 10.92 2.81 -13.78
N ALA A 104 10.58 2.79 -12.50
CA ALA A 104 11.48 2.73 -11.37
C ALA A 104 11.10 1.54 -10.47
N PRO A 105 12.08 0.79 -9.90
CA PRO A 105 11.77 -0.36 -9.05
C PRO A 105 10.83 -0.04 -7.89
N GLY A 106 10.96 1.15 -7.27
CA GLY A 106 10.07 1.60 -6.19
C GLY A 106 8.61 1.81 -6.60
N HIS A 107 8.30 1.85 -7.89
CA HIS A 107 6.96 2.04 -8.43
C HIS A 107 6.43 0.76 -9.09
N MET A 108 7.27 0.12 -9.92
CA MET A 108 6.92 -1.11 -10.61
C MET A 108 6.61 -2.26 -9.65
N ILE A 109 7.42 -2.46 -8.61
CA ILE A 109 7.25 -3.59 -7.67
C ILE A 109 5.91 -3.50 -6.92
N PRO A 110 5.57 -2.41 -6.21
CA PRO A 110 4.28 -2.34 -5.52
C PRO A 110 3.09 -2.33 -6.49
N MET A 111 3.23 -1.79 -7.71
CA MET A 111 2.14 -1.86 -8.68
C MET A 111 1.91 -3.29 -9.21
N LEU A 112 2.98 -4.09 -9.36
CA LEU A 112 2.87 -5.51 -9.69
C LEU A 112 2.19 -6.29 -8.56
N ASP A 113 2.57 -6.05 -7.31
CA ASP A 113 1.92 -6.65 -6.14
C ASP A 113 0.43 -6.28 -6.08
N MET A 114 0.09 -5.01 -6.36
CA MET A 114 -1.30 -4.55 -6.46
C MET A 114 -2.04 -5.26 -7.60
N ALA A 115 -1.45 -5.41 -8.79
CA ALA A 115 -2.07 -6.13 -9.89
C ALA A 115 -2.39 -7.58 -9.52
N LYS A 116 -1.51 -8.27 -8.78
CA LYS A 116 -1.79 -9.60 -8.21
C LYS A 116 -3.03 -9.56 -7.32
N LEU A 117 -3.12 -8.61 -6.38
CA LEU A 117 -4.29 -8.48 -5.51
C LEU A 117 -5.60 -8.32 -6.30
N PHE A 118 -5.62 -7.49 -7.36
CA PHE A 118 -6.79 -7.34 -8.23
C PHE A 118 -7.18 -8.66 -8.93
N THR A 119 -6.20 -9.41 -9.45
CA THR A 119 -6.49 -10.70 -10.10
C THR A 119 -7.06 -11.74 -9.14
N THR A 120 -6.68 -11.72 -7.86
CA THR A 120 -7.30 -12.61 -6.84
C THR A 120 -8.79 -12.34 -6.62
N ARG A 121 -9.30 -11.20 -7.09
CA ARG A 121 -10.72 -10.80 -7.05
C ARG A 121 -11.43 -10.95 -8.41
N GLY A 122 -10.82 -11.69 -9.34
CA GLY A 122 -11.40 -11.96 -10.65
C GLY A 122 -11.28 -10.81 -11.65
N VAL A 123 -10.50 -9.77 -11.35
CA VAL A 123 -10.24 -8.67 -12.29
C VAL A 123 -9.18 -9.08 -13.30
N LYS A 124 -9.42 -8.83 -14.59
CA LYS A 124 -8.40 -8.95 -15.63
C LYS A 124 -7.40 -7.80 -15.46
N ALA A 125 -6.12 -8.12 -15.32
CA ALA A 125 -5.06 -7.13 -15.13
C ALA A 125 -4.10 -7.11 -16.32
N THR A 126 -3.71 -5.91 -16.76
CA THR A 126 -2.66 -5.71 -17.76
C THR A 126 -1.65 -4.70 -17.26
N ILE A 127 -0.37 -5.05 -17.25
CA ILE A 127 0.72 -4.09 -16.97
C ILE A 127 1.12 -3.43 -18.28
N THR A 128 1.02 -2.11 -18.33
CA THR A 128 1.54 -1.29 -19.43
C THR A 128 2.97 -0.90 -19.10
N THR A 129 3.94 -1.32 -19.92
CA THR A 129 5.36 -1.08 -19.71
C THR A 129 6.09 -0.81 -21.03
N THR A 130 7.39 -0.56 -21.01
CA THR A 130 8.21 -0.38 -22.21
C THR A 130 9.01 -1.64 -22.53
N SER A 131 9.51 -1.74 -23.77
CA SER A 131 10.17 -2.93 -24.31
C SER A 131 11.30 -3.46 -23.43
N LEU A 132 12.18 -2.60 -22.91
CA LEU A 132 13.31 -3.03 -22.08
C LEU A 132 12.92 -3.38 -20.65
N ASN A 133 11.74 -2.97 -20.20
CA ASN A 133 11.20 -3.32 -18.89
C ASN A 133 10.37 -4.62 -18.93
N VAL A 134 9.99 -5.12 -20.12
CA VAL A 134 9.24 -6.38 -20.28
C VAL A 134 9.92 -7.56 -19.57
N PRO A 135 11.24 -7.82 -19.69
CA PRO A 135 11.86 -8.96 -19.01
C PRO A 135 11.72 -8.89 -17.49
N ILE A 136 11.79 -7.69 -16.91
CA ILE A 136 11.64 -7.46 -15.46
C ILE A 136 10.21 -7.80 -15.03
N VAL A 137 9.22 -7.29 -15.77
CA VAL A 137 7.78 -7.51 -15.51
C VAL A 137 7.39 -8.97 -15.74
N ALA A 138 7.80 -9.56 -16.85
CA ALA A 138 7.51 -10.95 -17.21
C ALA A 138 8.06 -11.92 -16.18
N LYS A 139 9.31 -11.73 -15.74
CA LYS A 139 9.92 -12.54 -14.69
C LYS A 139 9.13 -12.45 -13.38
N ALA A 140 8.65 -11.26 -12.99
CA ALA A 140 7.81 -11.10 -11.81
C ALA A 140 6.43 -11.79 -11.94
N ILE A 141 5.84 -11.80 -13.14
CA ILE A 141 4.53 -12.42 -13.41
C ILE A 141 4.63 -13.94 -13.50
N GLU A 142 5.61 -14.49 -14.23
CA GLU A 142 5.80 -15.95 -14.38
C GLU A 142 5.93 -16.66 -13.04
N ARG A 143 6.63 -16.02 -12.10
CA ARG A 143 6.78 -16.49 -10.71
C ARG A 143 5.45 -16.66 -9.97
N THR A 144 4.40 -15.96 -10.39
CA THR A 144 3.06 -16.03 -9.77
C THR A 144 2.22 -17.17 -10.34
N LYS A 145 2.58 -17.73 -11.51
CA LYS A 145 1.79 -18.77 -12.21
C LYS A 145 2.03 -20.19 -11.71
N THR A 146 3.10 -20.42 -10.93
CA THR A 146 3.60 -21.77 -10.65
C THR A 146 2.94 -22.49 -9.47
N ARG A 147 2.19 -21.84 -8.58
CA ARG A 147 1.60 -22.51 -7.39
C ARG A 147 0.29 -21.90 -6.89
N GLY A 148 -0.84 -22.57 -7.15
CA GLY A 148 -2.15 -22.31 -6.52
C GLY A 148 -3.34 -22.44 -7.49
N ASN A 149 -4.50 -22.91 -7.00
CA ASN A 149 -5.72 -23.33 -7.73
C ASN A 149 -6.44 -22.28 -8.63
N GLY A 150 -5.72 -21.28 -9.13
CA GLY A 150 -6.19 -20.36 -10.15
C GLY A 150 -4.98 -19.69 -10.82
N VAL A 151 -4.88 -19.81 -12.14
CA VAL A 151 -3.82 -19.14 -12.91
C VAL A 151 -4.06 -17.64 -12.81
N VAL A 152 -3.27 -16.93 -12.00
CA VAL A 152 -3.20 -15.47 -12.03
C VAL A 152 -2.56 -15.07 -13.36
N LYS A 153 -3.41 -14.74 -14.34
CA LYS A 153 -2.98 -14.25 -15.64
C LYS A 153 -2.95 -12.73 -15.61
N ILE A 154 -1.74 -12.17 -15.50
CA ILE A 154 -1.48 -10.76 -15.74
C ILE A 154 -0.92 -10.64 -17.16
N ASP A 155 -1.59 -9.86 -17.99
CA ASP A 155 -1.14 -9.57 -19.36
C ASP A 155 -0.08 -8.45 -19.34
N ILE A 156 0.81 -8.43 -20.33
CA ILE A 156 1.77 -7.35 -20.52
C ILE A 156 1.43 -6.65 -21.82
N GLN A 157 1.38 -5.32 -21.79
CA GLN A 157 1.23 -4.50 -22.96
C GLN A 157 2.40 -3.54 -23.06
N THR A 158 3.03 -3.51 -24.23
CA THR A 158 4.19 -2.68 -24.48
C THR A 158 3.78 -1.36 -25.12
N ILE A 159 4.36 -0.26 -24.66
CA ILE A 159 4.37 1.04 -25.33
C ILE A 159 5.80 1.42 -25.69
N GLU A 160 5.96 2.10 -26.81
CA GLU A 160 7.26 2.57 -27.26
C GLU A 160 7.73 3.75 -26.41
N PHE A 161 8.96 3.67 -25.90
CA PHE A 161 9.61 4.78 -25.22
C PHE A 161 10.47 5.55 -26.23
N PRO A 162 10.18 6.83 -26.50
CA PRO A 162 10.89 7.61 -27.51
C PRO A 162 12.25 8.09 -26.98
N ALA A 163 13.18 7.15 -26.78
CA ALA A 163 14.48 7.41 -26.15
C ALA A 163 15.30 8.43 -26.95
N VAL A 164 15.33 8.29 -28.28
CA VAL A 164 16.15 9.14 -29.15
C VAL A 164 15.60 10.56 -29.21
N GLU A 165 14.28 10.71 -29.36
CA GLU A 165 13.60 12.01 -29.37
C GLU A 165 13.67 12.70 -28.00
N ALA A 166 13.76 11.93 -26.92
CA ALA A 166 14.04 12.41 -25.57
C ALA A 166 15.52 12.82 -25.35
N GLY A 167 16.38 12.71 -26.37
CA GLY A 167 17.80 13.02 -26.27
C GLY A 167 18.58 12.00 -25.44
N ARG A 168 18.12 10.74 -25.39
CA ARG A 168 18.72 9.68 -24.57
C ARG A 168 19.34 8.58 -25.44
N PRO A 169 20.38 7.90 -24.92
CA PRO A 169 20.91 6.71 -25.58
C PRO A 169 19.82 5.64 -25.69
N GLU A 170 19.82 4.91 -26.81
CA GLU A 170 19.10 3.64 -26.91
C GLU A 170 19.48 2.73 -25.74
N GLY A 171 18.51 2.01 -25.17
CA GLY A 171 18.75 1.15 -24.01
C GLY A 171 18.38 1.76 -22.64
N CYS A 172 17.98 3.03 -22.57
CA CYS A 172 17.77 3.75 -21.31
C CYS A 172 16.29 4.02 -20.97
N GLU A 173 15.50 2.96 -20.68
CA GLU A 173 14.05 3.07 -20.44
C GLU A 173 13.63 2.95 -18.96
N ALA A 174 14.57 2.81 -18.03
CA ALA A 174 14.30 2.65 -16.61
C ALA A 174 15.25 3.51 -15.77
N THR A 175 14.81 3.93 -14.58
CA THR A 175 15.73 4.54 -13.62
C THR A 175 16.64 3.45 -13.06
N ASP A 176 17.93 3.71 -13.06
CA ASP A 176 18.91 2.87 -12.40
C ASP A 176 19.92 3.72 -11.60
N SER A 177 20.89 3.07 -10.97
CA SER A 177 21.93 3.72 -10.18
C SER A 177 22.87 4.62 -10.99
N ARG A 178 22.85 4.58 -12.32
CA ARG A 178 23.65 5.44 -13.21
C ARG A 178 22.91 6.72 -13.58
N THR A 179 21.68 6.88 -13.12
CA THR A 179 20.86 8.07 -13.36
C THR A 179 21.30 9.20 -12.42
N THR A 180 22.04 10.18 -12.95
CA THR A 180 22.40 11.41 -12.22
C THR A 180 21.20 12.36 -12.11
N HIS A 181 21.27 13.40 -11.27
CA HIS A 181 20.17 14.36 -11.07
C HIS A 181 19.79 15.12 -12.35
N GLU A 182 20.78 15.59 -13.12
CA GLU A 182 20.57 16.22 -14.44
C GLU A 182 19.96 15.24 -15.45
N LYS A 183 20.38 13.96 -15.40
CA LYS A 183 19.75 12.90 -16.17
C LYS A 183 18.36 12.58 -15.66
N MET A 184 18.04 12.77 -14.39
CA MET A 184 16.73 12.47 -13.78
C MET A 184 15.66 13.48 -14.17
N SER A 185 15.96 14.79 -14.24
CA SER A 185 14.99 15.77 -14.74
C SER A 185 14.65 15.50 -16.21
N THR A 186 15.65 15.20 -17.03
CA THR A 186 15.46 14.79 -18.44
C THR A 186 14.82 13.40 -18.54
N PHE A 187 15.10 12.51 -17.58
CA PHE A 187 14.45 11.21 -17.44
C PHE A 187 12.96 11.43 -17.24
N ILE A 188 12.54 12.11 -16.17
CA ILE A 188 11.12 12.27 -15.86
C ILE A 188 10.41 13.07 -16.96
N SER A 189 11.04 14.11 -17.54
CA SER A 189 10.44 14.86 -18.66
C SER A 189 10.22 13.98 -19.90
N SER A 190 11.12 13.04 -20.18
CA SER A 190 10.95 12.10 -21.30
C SER A 190 9.71 11.21 -21.15
N PHE A 191 9.26 10.93 -19.92
CA PHE A 191 8.01 10.19 -19.72
C PHE A 191 6.76 10.99 -20.07
N LYS A 192 6.83 12.34 -20.16
CA LYS A 192 5.71 13.12 -20.75
C LYS A 192 5.47 12.73 -22.21
N MET A 193 6.49 12.21 -22.90
CA MET A 193 6.38 11.75 -24.29
C MET A 193 5.67 10.40 -24.41
N LEU A 194 5.49 9.65 -23.32
CA LEU A 194 4.67 8.42 -23.31
C LEU A 194 3.17 8.69 -23.45
N ARG A 195 2.74 9.96 -23.44
CA ARG A 195 1.35 10.33 -23.66
C ARG A 195 0.82 9.80 -24.99
N GLN A 196 1.52 10.08 -26.08
CA GLN A 196 1.06 9.65 -27.41
C GLN A 196 1.08 8.11 -27.55
N PRO A 197 2.14 7.39 -27.14
CA PRO A 197 2.14 5.92 -27.10
C PRO A 197 0.98 5.34 -26.27
N LEU A 198 0.65 5.93 -25.10
CA LEU A 198 -0.50 5.50 -24.31
C LEU A 198 -1.82 5.74 -25.05
N GLU A 199 -2.02 6.91 -25.66
CA GLU A 199 -3.23 7.22 -26.44
C GLU A 199 -3.39 6.27 -27.63
N GLN A 200 -2.32 5.98 -28.37
CA GLN A 200 -2.32 5.01 -29.46
C GLN A 200 -2.66 3.60 -28.97
N LEU A 201 -2.13 3.22 -27.80
CA LEU A 201 -2.46 1.94 -27.20
C LEU A 201 -3.96 1.83 -26.90
N LEU A 202 -4.54 2.85 -26.27
CA LEU A 202 -5.97 2.88 -25.91
C LEU A 202 -6.88 2.95 -27.14
N GLN A 203 -6.39 3.48 -28.26
CA GLN A 203 -7.11 3.52 -29.54
C GLN A 203 -7.13 2.16 -30.25
N ASN A 204 -6.02 1.40 -30.18
CA ASN A 204 -5.81 0.17 -30.97
C ASN A 204 -6.10 -1.13 -30.20
N HIS A 205 -6.17 -1.09 -28.87
CA HIS A 205 -6.31 -2.26 -28.01
C HIS A 205 -7.41 -2.03 -26.95
N HIS A 206 -8.33 -2.98 -26.84
CA HIS A 206 -9.54 -2.96 -26.00
C HIS A 206 -9.53 -1.96 -24.83
N HIS A 207 -10.47 -1.00 -24.86
CA HIS A 207 -10.73 -0.03 -23.79
C HIS A 207 -10.82 -0.73 -22.42
N PRO A 208 -9.82 -0.59 -21.54
CA PRO A 208 -9.96 -1.05 -20.17
C PRO A 208 -11.08 -0.26 -19.50
N HIS A 209 -11.66 -0.85 -18.47
CA HIS A 209 -12.68 -0.20 -17.64
C HIS A 209 -12.05 0.85 -16.72
N CYS A 210 -10.75 0.75 -16.43
CA CYS A 210 -10.03 1.72 -15.61
C CYS A 210 -8.53 1.64 -15.92
N ILE A 211 -7.84 2.77 -15.78
CA ILE A 211 -6.37 2.80 -15.70
C ILE A 211 -5.98 3.19 -14.28
N ILE A 212 -5.11 2.42 -13.66
CA ILE A 212 -4.38 2.82 -12.46
C ILE A 212 -3.02 3.33 -12.93
N ALA A 213 -2.86 4.64 -12.92
CA ALA A 213 -1.64 5.32 -13.40
C ALA A 213 -0.80 5.78 -12.21
N ASP A 214 0.52 5.68 -12.35
CA ASP A 214 1.46 6.23 -11.38
C ASP A 214 1.29 7.74 -11.19
N MET A 215 1.50 8.24 -9.97
CA MET A 215 1.52 9.68 -9.70
C MET A 215 2.48 10.46 -10.62
N ALA A 216 3.56 9.83 -11.13
CA ALA A 216 4.47 10.46 -12.08
C ALA A 216 3.83 10.80 -13.44
N PHE A 217 2.61 10.33 -13.73
CA PHE A 217 1.89 10.57 -14.99
C PHE A 217 0.59 11.35 -14.79
N PRO A 218 0.64 12.60 -14.29
CA PRO A 218 -0.58 13.40 -14.09
C PRO A 218 -1.37 13.62 -15.39
N TRP A 219 -0.68 13.62 -16.54
CA TRP A 219 -1.26 13.74 -17.88
C TRP A 219 -2.06 12.49 -18.33
N ALA A 220 -1.95 11.35 -17.64
CA ALA A 220 -2.68 10.12 -17.99
C ALA A 220 -4.20 10.31 -17.91
N ILE A 221 -4.67 11.21 -17.04
CA ILE A 221 -6.08 11.59 -16.90
C ILE A 221 -6.59 12.18 -18.23
N ASP A 222 -5.85 13.12 -18.81
CA ASP A 222 -6.21 13.77 -20.08
C ASP A 222 -6.12 12.80 -21.27
N ALA A 223 -5.14 11.89 -21.25
CA ALA A 223 -5.00 10.86 -22.27
C ALA A 223 -6.18 9.87 -22.26
N ALA A 224 -6.55 9.38 -21.07
CA ALA A 224 -7.63 8.41 -20.89
C ALA A 224 -9.03 9.02 -21.10
N ALA A 225 -9.22 10.29 -20.74
CA ALA A 225 -10.49 11.00 -20.89
C ALA A 225 -10.97 11.06 -22.36
N LYS A 226 -10.05 11.10 -23.34
CA LYS A 226 -10.37 11.03 -24.78
C LYS A 226 -11.15 9.78 -25.17
N PHE A 227 -11.03 8.72 -24.37
CA PHE A 227 -11.66 7.42 -24.59
C PHE A 227 -12.72 7.10 -23.53
N GLY A 228 -13.08 8.06 -22.67
CA GLY A 228 -14.07 7.88 -21.60
C GLY A 228 -13.62 6.92 -20.48
N ILE A 229 -12.31 6.72 -20.30
CA ILE A 229 -11.78 5.76 -19.33
C ILE A 229 -11.41 6.50 -18.03
N PRO A 230 -11.94 6.07 -16.86
CA PRO A 230 -11.56 6.65 -15.58
C PRO A 230 -10.11 6.29 -15.21
N VAL A 231 -9.43 7.22 -14.55
CA VAL A 231 -8.07 7.05 -14.04
C VAL A 231 -8.06 7.12 -12.53
N LEU A 232 -7.44 6.13 -11.90
CA LEU A 232 -7.05 6.16 -10.50
C LEU A 232 -5.56 6.50 -10.42
N VAL A 233 -5.19 7.42 -9.53
CA VAL A 233 -3.77 7.73 -9.28
C VAL A 233 -3.24 6.74 -8.24
N PHE A 234 -2.14 6.06 -8.53
CA PHE A 234 -1.40 5.29 -7.54
C PHE A 234 -0.29 6.16 -6.95
N ASN A 235 -0.44 6.50 -5.67
CA ASN A 235 0.55 7.26 -4.92
C ASN A 235 1.36 6.27 -4.06
N VAL A 236 2.67 6.21 -4.32
CA VAL A 236 3.60 5.28 -3.66
C VAL A 236 4.20 5.85 -2.36
N THR A 237 3.55 6.84 -1.76
CA THR A 237 3.99 7.47 -0.49
C THR A 237 3.03 7.12 0.66
N SER A 238 3.41 7.48 1.89
CA SER A 238 2.52 7.40 3.06
C SER A 238 1.36 8.41 2.96
N VAL A 239 0.26 8.12 3.65
CA VAL A 239 -0.86 9.07 3.73
C VAL A 239 -0.44 10.34 4.47
N PHE A 240 0.46 10.20 5.46
CA PHE A 240 1.14 11.29 6.15
C PHE A 240 1.85 12.22 5.17
N SER A 241 2.72 11.67 4.31
CA SER A 241 3.48 12.40 3.31
C SER A 241 2.57 13.09 2.30
N ALA A 242 1.59 12.37 1.75
CA ALA A 242 0.60 12.93 0.81
C ALA A 242 -0.18 14.10 1.44
N SER A 243 -0.61 13.95 2.70
CA SER A 243 -1.34 14.99 3.44
C SER A 243 -0.48 16.20 3.80
N ALA A 244 0.79 15.97 4.16
CA ALA A 244 1.76 17.01 4.48
C ALA A 244 2.05 17.87 3.24
N VAL A 245 2.28 17.24 2.08
CA VAL A 245 2.52 17.94 0.81
C VAL A 245 1.35 18.86 0.45
N VAL A 246 0.11 18.38 0.58
CA VAL A 246 -1.08 19.21 0.30
C VAL A 246 -1.11 20.44 1.22
N SER A 247 -0.90 20.23 2.52
CA SER A 247 -0.95 21.31 3.52
C SER A 247 0.17 22.34 3.28
N ILE A 248 1.40 21.88 3.06
CA ILE A 248 2.54 22.76 2.76
C ILE A 248 2.33 23.53 1.46
N GLY A 249 1.81 22.88 0.41
CA GLY A 249 1.51 23.52 -0.86
C GLY A 249 0.43 24.61 -0.76
N GLN A 250 -0.58 24.38 0.07
CA GLN A 250 -1.69 25.31 0.28
C GLN A 250 -1.30 26.53 1.13
N TYR A 251 -0.66 26.32 2.27
CA TYR A 251 -0.38 27.39 3.25
C TYR A 251 1.01 28.00 3.10
N LYS A 252 1.94 27.32 2.43
CA LYS A 252 3.31 27.77 2.18
C LYS A 252 4.08 28.29 3.41
N PRO A 253 4.00 27.62 4.58
CA PRO A 253 4.69 28.05 5.82
C PRO A 253 6.21 28.21 5.64
N GLN A 254 6.81 27.44 4.72
CA GLN A 254 8.22 27.48 4.38
C GLN A 254 8.66 28.82 3.76
N MET A 255 7.73 29.63 3.26
CA MET A 255 8.00 30.96 2.71
C MET A 255 7.99 32.05 3.77
N GLU A 256 7.52 31.74 4.99
CA GLU A 256 7.37 32.71 6.09
C GLU A 256 8.59 32.71 7.04
N VAL A 257 9.43 31.67 6.97
CA VAL A 257 10.65 31.58 7.78
C VAL A 257 11.81 32.36 7.16
N SER A 258 12.70 32.89 7.99
CA SER A 258 13.82 33.76 7.60
C SER A 258 15.03 33.01 7.03
N SER A 259 15.24 31.74 7.41
CA SER A 259 16.37 30.93 6.91
C SER A 259 15.97 29.51 6.49
N ASP A 260 16.84 28.82 5.75
CA ASP A 260 16.55 27.46 5.29
C ASP A 260 16.53 26.42 6.43
N SER A 261 17.24 26.71 7.53
CA SER A 261 17.34 25.86 8.72
C SER A 261 16.32 26.21 9.81
N GLU A 262 15.61 27.32 9.67
CA GLU A 262 14.56 27.71 10.61
C GLU A 262 13.34 26.77 10.48
N PRO A 263 12.88 26.18 11.60
CA PRO A 263 11.76 25.25 11.58
C PRO A 263 10.42 25.99 11.42
N PHE A 264 9.52 25.41 10.63
CA PHE A 264 8.11 25.78 10.55
C PHE A 264 7.22 24.59 10.91
N VAL A 265 6.03 24.88 11.45
CA VAL A 265 4.98 23.87 11.69
C VAL A 265 4.15 23.69 10.42
N ILE A 266 3.73 22.47 10.11
CA ILE A 266 2.80 22.21 9.00
C ILE A 266 1.39 22.69 9.39
N PRO A 267 0.81 23.71 8.73
CA PRO A 267 -0.48 24.26 9.10
C PRO A 267 -1.62 23.28 8.79
N ASN A 268 -2.66 23.30 9.63
CA ASN A 268 -3.86 22.48 9.47
C ASN A 268 -3.57 20.98 9.30
N PHE A 269 -2.50 20.47 9.92
CA PHE A 269 -2.08 19.08 9.87
C PHE A 269 -2.20 18.42 11.26
N PRO A 270 -2.52 17.12 11.38
CA PRO A 270 -2.61 16.47 12.67
C PRO A 270 -1.27 16.44 13.42
N GLY A 271 -1.23 17.12 14.57
CA GLY A 271 -0.05 17.24 15.43
C GLY A 271 0.84 18.45 15.10
N GLU A 272 1.78 18.77 15.99
CA GLU A 272 2.74 19.87 15.80
C GLU A 272 4.00 19.40 15.06
N ILE A 273 3.83 18.92 13.83
CA ILE A 273 4.97 18.44 13.03
C ILE A 273 5.77 19.62 12.50
N LYS A 274 7.07 19.63 12.83
CA LYS A 274 8.03 20.67 12.40
C LYS A 274 9.00 20.16 11.35
N LEU A 275 9.23 20.99 10.33
CA LEU A 275 10.21 20.76 9.25
C LEU A 275 10.99 22.04 8.96
N THR A 276 12.08 21.91 8.21
CA THR A 276 12.88 23.04 7.71
C THR A 276 12.86 23.03 6.18
N ARG A 277 13.20 24.15 5.52
CA ARG A 277 13.29 24.18 4.05
C ARG A 277 14.31 23.18 3.53
N MET A 278 15.40 22.96 4.27
CA MET A 278 16.44 21.98 3.93
C MET A 278 15.92 20.55 3.81
N LYS A 279 14.82 20.21 4.51
CA LYS A 279 14.23 18.86 4.53
C LYS A 279 13.09 18.68 3.51
N LEU A 280 12.81 19.69 2.67
CA LEU A 280 11.76 19.59 1.66
C LEU A 280 12.28 18.88 0.38
N PRO A 281 11.41 18.14 -0.35
CA PRO A 281 11.81 17.38 -1.54
C PRO A 281 12.44 18.21 -2.66
N ASN A 282 12.06 19.49 -2.77
CA ASN A 282 12.56 20.41 -3.78
C ASN A 282 13.77 21.24 -3.33
N PHE A 283 14.35 20.92 -2.16
CA PHE A 283 15.57 21.56 -1.70
C PHE A 283 16.78 21.04 -2.47
N THR A 284 17.28 21.85 -3.40
CA THR A 284 18.47 21.59 -4.21
C THR A 284 19.14 22.91 -4.58
N GLY A 285 20.47 22.89 -4.76
CA GLY A 285 21.24 24.01 -5.31
C GLY A 285 20.95 24.27 -6.79
N ASN A 286 20.33 23.32 -7.50
CA ASN A 286 20.03 23.43 -8.93
C ASN A 286 18.64 24.04 -9.17
N LYS A 287 18.61 25.30 -9.64
CA LYS A 287 17.36 26.03 -9.92
C LYS A 287 16.44 25.35 -10.93
N TYR A 288 16.98 24.66 -11.94
CA TYR A 288 16.17 24.01 -12.97
C TYR A 288 15.47 22.77 -12.42
N VAL A 289 16.20 21.97 -11.64
CA VAL A 289 15.62 20.78 -11.03
C VAL A 289 14.62 21.14 -9.95
N LYS A 290 14.89 22.20 -9.17
CA LYS A 290 13.92 22.76 -8.22
C LYS A 290 12.61 23.17 -8.89
N ALA A 291 12.68 23.88 -10.02
CA ALA A 291 11.49 24.30 -10.77
C ALA A 291 10.73 23.07 -11.29
N PHE A 292 11.45 22.12 -11.90
CA PHE A 292 10.89 20.88 -12.41
C PHE A 292 10.11 20.08 -11.35
N PHE A 293 10.72 19.82 -10.18
CA PHE A 293 10.04 19.09 -9.11
C PHE A 293 8.84 19.88 -8.55
N SER A 294 8.94 21.20 -8.48
CA SER A 294 7.83 22.04 -8.01
C SER A 294 6.64 21.97 -8.98
N ASP A 295 6.90 22.01 -10.30
CA ASP A 295 5.87 21.87 -11.33
C ASP A 295 5.25 20.47 -11.31
N LEU A 296 6.08 19.42 -11.20
CA LEU A 296 5.59 18.05 -11.10
C LEU A 296 4.69 17.86 -9.88
N MET A 297 5.11 18.29 -8.69
CA MET A 297 4.31 18.13 -7.47
C MET A 297 3.00 18.91 -7.53
N LYS A 298 2.99 20.05 -8.22
CA LYS A 298 1.76 20.80 -8.52
C LYS A 298 0.84 20.00 -9.45
N GLU A 299 1.36 19.49 -10.56
CA GLU A 299 0.61 18.64 -11.50
C GLU A 299 0.05 17.39 -10.81
N VAL A 300 0.81 16.76 -9.90
CA VAL A 300 0.33 15.63 -9.07
C VAL A 300 -0.82 16.05 -8.17
N GLY A 301 -0.68 17.14 -7.42
CA GLY A 301 -1.75 17.61 -6.53
C GLY A 301 -3.05 17.93 -7.28
N GLU A 302 -2.94 18.49 -8.49
CA GLU A 302 -4.09 18.72 -9.38
C GLU A 302 -4.67 17.42 -9.94
N SER A 303 -3.82 16.45 -10.29
CA SER A 303 -4.25 15.15 -10.83
C SER A 303 -5.02 14.33 -9.80
N GLU A 304 -4.60 14.34 -8.52
CA GLU A 304 -5.33 13.68 -7.43
C GLU A 304 -6.78 14.16 -7.33
N VAL A 305 -7.02 15.47 -7.52
CA VAL A 305 -8.36 16.08 -7.46
C VAL A 305 -9.18 15.77 -8.72
N ARG A 306 -8.53 15.77 -9.89
CA ARG A 306 -9.20 15.57 -11.20
C ARG A 306 -9.45 14.09 -11.54
N SER A 307 -8.70 13.18 -10.93
CA SER A 307 -8.81 11.73 -11.13
C SER A 307 -10.11 11.18 -10.54
N TYR A 308 -10.40 9.90 -10.82
CA TYR A 308 -11.50 9.20 -10.15
C TYR A 308 -11.25 9.03 -8.63
N GLY A 309 -9.98 9.06 -8.24
CA GLY A 309 -9.52 8.99 -6.86
C GLY A 309 -8.11 8.39 -6.77
N VAL A 310 -7.62 8.25 -5.54
CA VAL A 310 -6.24 7.89 -5.24
C VAL A 310 -6.18 6.52 -4.56
N ILE A 311 -5.31 5.64 -5.02
CA ILE A 311 -4.94 4.42 -4.31
C ILE A 311 -3.63 4.67 -3.58
N LEU A 312 -3.61 4.42 -2.26
CA LEU A 312 -2.40 4.50 -1.45
C LEU A 312 -2.01 3.11 -0.97
N ASN A 313 -0.71 2.79 -1.08
CA ASN A 313 -0.12 1.59 -0.49
C ASN A 313 0.11 1.80 1.01
N SER A 314 -0.97 1.91 1.78
CA SER A 314 -0.99 2.00 3.23
C SER A 314 -2.25 1.32 3.77
N PHE A 315 -2.37 1.20 5.09
CA PHE A 315 -3.57 0.68 5.76
C PHE A 315 -4.07 1.67 6.80
N TYR A 316 -5.40 1.73 6.98
CA TYR A 316 -6.06 2.77 7.77
C TYR A 316 -5.50 2.86 9.20
N GLU A 317 -5.27 1.72 9.83
CA GLU A 317 -4.87 1.64 11.23
C GLU A 317 -3.42 2.09 11.48
N LEU A 318 -2.57 2.20 10.44
CA LEU A 318 -1.21 2.72 10.57
C LEU A 318 -1.21 4.23 10.85
N GLU A 319 -2.10 4.96 10.18
CA GLU A 319 -2.07 6.42 10.12
C GLU A 319 -3.48 7.04 10.06
N PRO A 320 -4.39 6.69 11.01
CA PRO A 320 -5.81 7.03 10.91
C PRO A 320 -6.10 8.53 10.95
N ALA A 321 -5.31 9.31 11.71
CA ALA A 321 -5.43 10.76 11.75
C ALA A 321 -5.15 11.39 10.38
N TYR A 322 -4.14 10.87 9.67
CA TYR A 322 -3.72 11.36 8.36
C TYR A 322 -4.65 10.84 7.25
N ALA A 323 -5.16 9.62 7.35
CA ALA A 323 -6.24 9.13 6.48
C ALA A 323 -7.50 10.01 6.55
N ASN A 324 -7.93 10.37 7.76
CA ASN A 324 -9.06 11.26 7.94
C ASN A 324 -8.76 12.69 7.44
N HIS A 325 -7.54 13.19 7.65
CA HIS A 325 -7.10 14.49 7.15
C HIS A 325 -7.11 14.53 5.61
N TYR A 326 -6.50 13.55 4.96
CA TYR A 326 -6.42 13.43 3.50
C TYR A 326 -7.81 13.41 2.84
N THR A 327 -8.77 12.71 3.45
CA THR A 327 -10.12 12.59 2.88
C THR A 327 -11.02 13.76 3.24
N ARG A 328 -10.96 14.30 4.47
CA ARG A 328 -11.93 15.31 4.94
C ARG A 328 -11.42 16.74 4.84
N VAL A 329 -10.14 16.97 5.10
CA VAL A 329 -9.53 18.31 5.09
C VAL A 329 -8.95 18.61 3.73
N CYS A 330 -8.16 17.68 3.19
CA CYS A 330 -7.71 17.78 1.81
C CYS A 330 -8.89 17.51 0.85
N GLY A 331 -9.89 16.69 1.18
CA GLY A 331 -11.01 16.44 0.26
C GLY A 331 -10.61 15.52 -0.89
N ARG A 332 -9.70 14.57 -0.65
CA ARG A 332 -9.29 13.59 -1.66
C ARG A 332 -10.12 12.31 -1.50
N LYS A 333 -10.62 11.77 -2.60
CA LYS A 333 -11.24 10.43 -2.60
C LYS A 333 -10.14 9.39 -2.67
N ALA A 334 -10.04 8.52 -1.68
CA ALA A 334 -8.91 7.61 -1.54
C ALA A 334 -9.28 6.22 -1.05
N TRP A 335 -8.49 5.22 -1.45
CA TRP A 335 -8.53 3.85 -0.93
C TRP A 335 -7.15 3.44 -0.42
N TYR A 336 -7.13 2.91 0.80
CA TYR A 336 -5.94 2.38 1.47
C TYR A 336 -5.98 0.86 1.35
N ILE A 337 -5.18 0.30 0.44
CA ILE A 337 -5.23 -1.13 0.10
C ILE A 337 -3.95 -1.90 0.45
N GLY A 338 -3.00 -1.23 1.11
CA GLY A 338 -1.72 -1.80 1.49
C GLY A 338 -1.77 -2.58 2.81
N PRO A 339 -0.64 -3.18 3.23
CA PRO A 339 0.61 -3.27 2.48
C PRO A 339 0.51 -4.28 1.34
N VAL A 340 0.66 -3.82 0.09
CA VAL A 340 0.47 -4.69 -1.08
C VAL A 340 1.54 -5.78 -1.16
N SER A 341 2.72 -5.55 -0.57
CA SER A 341 3.83 -6.52 -0.51
C SER A 341 3.45 -7.83 0.18
N LEU A 342 2.48 -7.79 1.12
CA LEU A 342 2.02 -8.96 1.86
C LEU A 342 1.16 -9.92 1.01
N CYS A 343 0.89 -9.60 -0.27
CA CYS A 343 0.36 -10.59 -1.19
C CYS A 343 1.34 -11.76 -1.43
N ASN A 344 2.63 -11.55 -1.18
CA ASN A 344 3.71 -12.54 -1.28
C ASN A 344 3.89 -13.22 0.09
N LYS A 345 3.31 -14.41 0.27
CA LYS A 345 3.24 -15.07 1.59
C LYS A 345 4.44 -15.98 1.86
N ASP A 346 4.88 -16.68 0.83
CA ASP A 346 5.83 -17.79 0.90
C ASP A 346 7.28 -17.27 0.92
N ALA A 347 8.19 -18.06 1.50
CA ALA A 347 9.61 -17.70 1.50
C ALA A 347 10.20 -17.60 0.07
N GLU A 348 9.66 -18.39 -0.86
CA GLU A 348 10.05 -18.35 -2.27
C GLU A 348 9.69 -16.98 -2.88
N ASP A 349 8.42 -16.59 -2.80
CA ASP A 349 7.88 -15.31 -3.28
C ASP A 349 8.61 -14.13 -2.66
N LYS A 350 8.74 -14.11 -1.32
CA LYS A 350 9.37 -13.01 -0.58
C LYS A 350 10.78 -12.71 -1.09
N GLY A 351 11.64 -13.73 -1.20
CA GLY A 351 13.00 -13.44 -1.64
C GLY A 351 13.23 -13.48 -3.15
N GLN A 352 12.17 -13.65 -3.95
CA GLN A 352 12.17 -13.33 -5.37
C GLN A 352 11.46 -12.00 -5.68
N ARG A 353 10.95 -11.30 -4.66
CA ARG A 353 10.23 -10.02 -4.79
C ARG A 353 11.19 -8.90 -5.19
N GLY A 354 11.23 -8.54 -6.48
CA GLY A 354 12.08 -7.49 -7.03
C GLY A 354 13.10 -8.05 -8.04
N LYS A 355 14.35 -7.57 -8.00
CA LYS A 355 15.43 -8.02 -8.90
C LYS A 355 15.92 -9.42 -8.51
N GLU A 356 17.00 -9.91 -9.13
CA GLU A 356 17.62 -11.18 -8.76
C GLU A 356 18.69 -10.97 -7.69
N SER A 357 18.73 -11.86 -6.70
CA SER A 357 19.66 -11.76 -5.58
C SER A 357 21.09 -11.94 -6.05
N SER A 358 21.98 -11.06 -5.60
CA SER A 358 23.42 -11.11 -5.87
C SER A 358 24.16 -12.04 -4.90
N ILE A 359 23.47 -12.53 -3.88
CA ILE A 359 23.90 -13.59 -2.98
C ILE A 359 22.99 -14.80 -3.12
N ASP A 360 23.55 -16.00 -2.94
CA ASP A 360 22.72 -17.19 -2.82
C ASP A 360 21.77 -17.05 -1.62
N LYS A 361 20.49 -17.35 -1.87
CA LYS A 361 19.44 -17.18 -0.87
C LYS A 361 19.70 -18.06 0.35
N HIS A 362 20.21 -19.28 0.12
CA HIS A 362 20.52 -20.22 1.19
C HIS A 362 21.74 -19.78 1.99
N GLU A 363 22.78 -19.24 1.34
CA GLU A 363 23.94 -18.67 2.04
C GLU A 363 23.54 -17.58 3.04
N CYS A 364 22.75 -16.60 2.60
CA CYS A 364 22.28 -15.50 3.46
C CYS A 364 21.42 -16.00 4.62
N MET A 365 20.47 -16.91 4.34
CA MET A 365 19.59 -17.47 5.38
C MET A 365 20.36 -18.37 6.36
N ASN A 366 21.33 -19.16 5.87
CA ASN A 366 22.18 -19.99 6.73
C ASN A 366 22.99 -19.13 7.69
N TRP A 367 23.51 -17.99 7.24
CA TRP A 367 24.22 -17.07 8.13
C TRP A 367 23.29 -16.53 9.23
N LEU A 368 22.07 -16.12 8.88
CA LEU A 368 21.06 -15.63 9.84
C LEU A 368 20.63 -16.69 10.84
N ASN A 369 20.48 -17.95 10.41
CA ASN A 369 20.13 -19.08 11.27
C ASN A 369 21.16 -19.36 12.38
N THR A 370 22.40 -18.86 12.24
CA THR A 370 23.43 -18.97 13.29
C THR A 370 23.35 -17.90 14.37
N LYS A 371 22.47 -16.91 14.22
CA LYS A 371 22.41 -15.72 15.08
C LYS A 371 21.30 -15.82 16.12
N HIS A 372 21.41 -15.01 17.16
CA HIS A 372 20.38 -14.95 18.19
C HIS A 372 19.19 -14.12 17.69
N ILE A 373 18.02 -14.37 18.26
CA ILE A 373 16.81 -13.60 17.98
C ILE A 373 17.06 -12.11 18.28
N ASN A 374 16.65 -11.23 17.36
CA ASN A 374 16.83 -9.78 17.43
C ASN A 374 18.29 -9.30 17.61
N SER A 375 19.29 -10.05 17.15
CA SER A 375 20.72 -9.68 17.30
C SER A 375 21.36 -9.04 16.07
N VAL A 376 20.69 -9.05 14.93
CA VAL A 376 21.22 -8.57 13.64
C VAL A 376 20.54 -7.28 13.22
N VAL A 377 21.33 -6.30 12.78
CA VAL A 377 20.85 -5.09 12.12
C VAL A 377 20.92 -5.29 10.60
N TYR A 378 19.83 -5.06 9.90
CA TYR A 378 19.83 -5.01 8.45
C TYR A 378 20.03 -3.57 7.97
N ILE A 379 20.89 -3.35 6.99
CA ILE A 379 21.18 -2.03 6.42
C ILE A 379 20.98 -2.09 4.92
N CYS A 380 19.98 -1.34 4.42
CA CYS A 380 19.72 -1.22 2.99
C CYS A 380 19.08 0.13 2.67
N PHE A 381 19.63 0.82 1.68
CA PHE A 381 19.18 2.15 1.27
C PHE A 381 18.44 2.14 -0.08
N GLY A 382 17.98 0.98 -0.53
CA GLY A 382 17.18 0.86 -1.75
C GLY A 382 17.96 1.02 -3.05
N SER A 383 17.23 1.07 -4.17
CA SER A 383 17.78 0.99 -5.52
C SER A 383 18.10 2.32 -6.20
N LEU A 384 17.89 3.46 -5.54
CA LEU A 384 18.21 4.78 -6.10
C LEU A 384 19.34 5.48 -5.34
N SER A 385 19.50 5.20 -4.05
CA SER A 385 20.56 5.76 -3.23
C SER A 385 21.94 5.28 -3.69
N ASN A 386 22.88 6.21 -3.82
CA ASN A 386 24.28 5.92 -4.08
C ASN A 386 25.17 6.75 -3.16
N PHE A 387 25.82 6.11 -2.19
CA PHE A 387 26.69 6.79 -1.24
C PHE A 387 28.10 6.89 -1.79
N ARG A 388 28.74 8.04 -1.52
CA ARG A 388 30.17 8.22 -1.77
C ARG A 388 31.00 7.34 -0.84
N ASP A 389 32.20 7.04 -1.27
CA ASP A 389 33.15 6.19 -0.52
C ASP A 389 33.41 6.74 0.89
N SER A 390 33.49 8.07 1.05
CA SER A 390 33.63 8.71 2.36
C SER A 390 32.47 8.43 3.32
N GLN A 391 31.24 8.32 2.82
CA GLN A 391 30.08 7.98 3.65
C GLN A 391 30.03 6.48 3.94
N LEU A 392 30.39 5.64 2.97
CA LEU A 392 30.48 4.19 3.19
C LEU A 392 31.55 3.86 4.24
N MET A 393 32.68 4.57 4.24
CA MET A 393 33.73 4.46 5.25
C MET A 393 33.18 4.76 6.66
N GLU A 394 32.44 5.87 6.82
CA GLU A 394 31.83 6.24 8.11
C GLU A 394 30.77 5.21 8.55
N ILE A 395 30.01 4.63 7.60
CA ILE A 395 29.07 3.53 7.90
C ILE A 395 29.82 2.31 8.40
N ALA A 396 30.87 1.88 7.71
CA ALA A 396 31.67 0.74 8.13
C ALA A 396 32.25 0.95 9.54
N MET A 397 32.88 2.11 9.78
CA MET A 397 33.45 2.45 11.09
C MET A 397 32.37 2.52 12.19
N GLY A 398 31.20 3.06 11.90
CA GLY A 398 30.08 3.14 12.84
C GLY A 398 29.47 1.78 13.17
N LEU A 399 29.34 0.90 12.17
CA LEU A 399 28.88 -0.48 12.36
C LEU A 399 29.86 -1.28 13.20
N GLU A 400 31.16 -1.21 12.89
CA GLU A 400 32.21 -1.88 13.67
C GLU A 400 32.25 -1.37 15.12
N ALA A 401 32.18 -0.04 15.33
CA ALA A 401 32.14 0.56 16.65
C ALA A 401 30.89 0.18 17.45
N SER A 402 29.76 -0.05 16.78
CA SER A 402 28.51 -0.43 17.46
C SER A 402 28.58 -1.81 18.13
N GLY A 403 29.50 -2.67 17.69
CA GLY A 403 29.60 -4.06 18.14
C GLY A 403 28.43 -4.96 17.74
N GLN A 404 27.43 -4.43 17.04
CA GLN A 404 26.25 -5.16 16.60
C GLN A 404 26.57 -6.08 15.42
N GLN A 405 25.85 -7.20 15.32
CA GLN A 405 25.92 -8.04 14.12
C GLN A 405 25.12 -7.37 13.02
N PHE A 406 25.55 -7.49 11.76
CA PHE A 406 24.87 -6.79 10.67
C PHE A 406 24.87 -7.55 9.35
N ILE A 407 23.84 -7.26 8.55
CA ILE A 407 23.85 -7.49 7.10
C ILE A 407 23.79 -6.12 6.43
N TRP A 408 24.80 -5.79 5.63
CA TRP A 408 24.90 -4.51 4.94
C TRP A 408 24.87 -4.70 3.43
N VAL A 409 23.82 -4.18 2.78
CA VAL A 409 23.69 -4.19 1.33
C VAL A 409 24.38 -2.96 0.74
N VAL A 410 25.39 -3.19 -0.10
CA VAL A 410 26.22 -2.16 -0.73
C VAL A 410 26.10 -2.26 -2.25
N ARG A 411 26.18 -1.12 -2.93
CA ARG A 411 26.04 -1.00 -4.37
C ARG A 411 27.41 -0.80 -5.02
N LYS A 412 28.29 -1.78 -4.85
CA LYS A 412 29.62 -1.86 -5.45
C LYS A 412 29.75 -3.18 -6.21
N ASP A 413 30.35 -3.17 -7.39
CA ASP A 413 30.57 -4.40 -8.16
C ASP A 413 31.73 -5.20 -7.55
N LYS A 414 31.62 -6.53 -7.51
CA LYS A 414 32.69 -7.42 -7.00
C LYS A 414 34.01 -7.33 -7.80
N ASN A 415 34.00 -6.69 -8.98
CA ASN A 415 35.13 -6.62 -9.89
C ASN A 415 35.88 -5.27 -9.84
N GLU A 416 35.46 -4.33 -9.02
CA GLU A 416 36.29 -3.15 -8.69
C GLU A 416 37.40 -3.63 -7.74
N LYS A 417 38.65 -3.43 -8.16
CA LYS A 417 39.86 -4.09 -7.63
C LYS A 417 40.05 -3.91 -6.12
N GLU A 418 40.87 -4.82 -5.57
CA GLU A 418 41.31 -5.07 -4.18
C GLU A 418 41.72 -3.87 -3.30
N ASP A 419 41.70 -2.63 -3.81
CA ASP A 419 41.86 -1.41 -3.03
C ASP A 419 40.46 -0.78 -2.80
N GLU A 420 39.67 -1.38 -1.90
CA GLU A 420 38.38 -0.82 -1.50
C GLU A 420 38.58 0.44 -0.63
N ASP A 421 38.86 1.59 -1.26
CA ASP A 421 39.03 2.91 -0.61
C ASP A 421 37.81 3.36 0.23
N TRP A 422 36.70 2.62 0.16
CA TRP A 422 35.46 2.84 0.87
C TRP A 422 35.30 2.01 2.15
N LEU A 423 36.21 1.05 2.43
CA LEU A 423 36.24 0.28 3.67
C LEU A 423 37.52 0.52 4.48
N PRO A 424 37.45 0.46 5.82
CA PRO A 424 38.66 0.41 6.64
C PRO A 424 39.52 -0.79 6.26
N MET A 425 40.85 -0.60 6.22
CA MET A 425 41.78 -1.68 5.91
C MET A 425 41.53 -2.90 6.80
N GLY A 426 41.29 -4.07 6.19
CA GLY A 426 41.03 -5.33 6.91
C GLY A 426 39.63 -5.45 7.55
N PHE A 427 38.68 -4.59 7.20
CA PHE A 427 37.32 -4.58 7.76
C PHE A 427 36.60 -5.92 7.66
N GLU A 428 36.51 -6.51 6.46
CA GLU A 428 35.79 -7.78 6.26
C GLU A 428 36.38 -8.91 7.10
N LYS A 429 37.71 -8.96 7.24
CA LYS A 429 38.39 -9.95 8.09
C LYS A 429 38.06 -9.75 9.58
N ARG A 430 38.01 -8.51 10.06
CA ARG A 430 37.61 -8.23 11.46
C ARG A 430 36.14 -8.54 11.71
N MET A 431 35.31 -8.38 10.69
CA MET A 431 33.86 -8.62 10.75
C MET A 431 33.44 -10.04 10.40
N GLU A 432 34.39 -10.94 10.15
CA GLU A 432 34.10 -12.35 9.92
C GLU A 432 33.25 -12.94 11.07
N GLY A 433 32.14 -13.58 10.71
CA GLY A 433 31.17 -14.13 11.65
C GLY A 433 30.23 -13.12 12.32
N LYS A 434 30.50 -11.81 12.25
CA LYS A 434 29.66 -10.74 12.84
C LYS A 434 28.93 -9.88 11.80
N GLY A 435 29.57 -9.61 10.67
CA GLY A 435 29.04 -8.82 9.58
C GLY A 435 29.00 -9.59 8.27
N LEU A 436 27.97 -9.35 7.46
CA LEU A 436 27.84 -9.87 6.10
C LEU A 436 27.58 -8.70 5.14
N ILE A 437 28.47 -8.50 4.17
CA ILE A 437 28.30 -7.48 3.10
C ILE A 437 27.70 -8.15 1.86
N ILE A 438 26.55 -7.66 1.42
CA ILE A 438 25.92 -8.08 0.16
C ILE A 438 26.15 -7.00 -0.89
N ARG A 439 27.00 -7.30 -1.87
CA ARG A 439 27.26 -6.44 -3.03
C ARG A 439 26.18 -6.69 -4.10
N GLY A 440 25.28 -5.73 -4.30
CA GLY A 440 24.20 -5.80 -5.31
C GLY A 440 22.79 -5.83 -4.72
N TRP A 441 21.98 -6.81 -5.09
CA TRP A 441 20.59 -6.96 -4.63
C TRP A 441 20.47 -8.09 -3.60
N ALA A 442 19.66 -7.87 -2.56
CA ALA A 442 19.47 -8.83 -1.47
C ALA A 442 18.01 -9.32 -1.45
N PRO A 443 17.73 -10.53 -0.90
CA PRO A 443 16.36 -11.00 -0.69
C PRO A 443 15.74 -10.28 0.51
N GLN A 444 15.55 -8.96 0.39
CA GLN A 444 15.23 -8.04 1.48
C GLN A 444 14.01 -8.48 2.31
N ALA A 445 12.91 -8.86 1.64
CA ALA A 445 11.70 -9.30 2.35
C ALA A 445 11.91 -10.58 3.16
N LEU A 446 12.87 -11.46 2.80
CA LEU A 446 13.24 -12.60 3.65
C LEU A 446 14.12 -12.20 4.82
N ILE A 447 15.09 -11.31 4.57
CA ILE A 447 16.01 -10.87 5.63
C ILE A 447 15.20 -10.17 6.73
N LEU A 448 14.32 -9.23 6.36
CA LEU A 448 13.49 -8.49 7.31
C LEU A 448 12.53 -9.41 8.10
N ASP A 449 12.03 -10.48 7.49
CA ASP A 449 11.08 -11.42 8.11
C ASP A 449 11.76 -12.47 9.02
N HIS A 450 13.10 -12.48 9.08
CA HIS A 450 13.86 -13.45 9.84
C HIS A 450 14.00 -13.06 11.32
N GLU A 451 13.80 -14.01 12.25
CA GLU A 451 13.78 -13.76 13.70
C GLU A 451 15.08 -13.18 14.28
N ALA A 452 16.21 -13.47 13.65
CA ALA A 452 17.51 -12.90 14.02
C ALA A 452 17.61 -11.39 13.79
N VAL A 453 16.81 -10.82 12.87
CA VAL A 453 16.87 -9.39 12.58
C VAL A 453 16.12 -8.62 13.66
N GLY A 454 16.83 -7.73 14.34
CA GLY A 454 16.31 -6.91 15.45
C GLY A 454 16.10 -5.44 15.12
N GLY A 455 16.54 -5.00 13.94
CA GLY A 455 16.49 -3.60 13.54
C GLY A 455 16.83 -3.35 12.07
N PHE A 456 16.34 -2.24 11.52
CA PHE A 456 16.51 -1.88 10.11
C PHE A 456 17.02 -0.43 9.93
N VAL A 457 18.19 -0.27 9.32
CA VAL A 457 18.69 1.03 8.87
C VAL A 457 18.22 1.27 7.44
N THR A 458 17.45 2.34 7.24
CA THR A 458 16.79 2.60 5.95
C THR A 458 16.81 4.07 5.57
N HIS A 459 16.78 4.32 4.26
CA HIS A 459 16.58 5.65 3.70
C HIS A 459 15.17 6.22 3.89
N CYS A 460 14.25 5.47 4.51
CA CYS A 460 12.86 5.85 4.77
C CYS A 460 11.97 6.01 3.52
N GLY A 461 12.39 5.52 2.35
CA GLY A 461 11.48 5.43 1.21
C GLY A 461 10.30 4.51 1.55
N TRP A 462 9.09 4.90 1.15
CA TRP A 462 7.87 4.32 1.71
C TRP A 462 7.77 2.79 1.61
N ASN A 463 8.23 2.19 0.51
CA ASN A 463 8.27 0.73 0.38
C ASN A 463 9.10 0.06 1.49
N SER A 464 10.28 0.61 1.78
CA SER A 464 11.16 0.06 2.82
C SER A 464 10.60 0.33 4.21
N THR A 465 10.03 1.51 4.44
CA THR A 465 9.33 1.84 5.70
C THR A 465 8.20 0.83 5.96
N LEU A 466 7.39 0.55 4.95
CA LEU A 466 6.27 -0.38 5.06
C LEU A 466 6.74 -1.84 5.24
N GLU A 467 7.82 -2.26 4.58
CA GLU A 467 8.44 -3.58 4.82
C GLU A 467 8.96 -3.71 6.27
N GLY A 468 9.61 -2.67 6.81
CA GLY A 468 10.04 -2.61 8.21
C GLY A 468 8.85 -2.69 9.19
N VAL A 469 7.77 -1.95 8.93
CA VAL A 469 6.52 -2.04 9.69
C VAL A 469 5.94 -3.45 9.63
N THR A 470 5.82 -4.05 8.45
CA THR A 470 5.23 -5.39 8.29
C THR A 470 6.05 -6.50 8.97
N ALA A 471 7.37 -6.35 8.98
CA ALA A 471 8.29 -7.24 9.68
C ALA A 471 8.28 -7.02 11.20
N GLY A 472 7.74 -5.88 11.66
CA GLY A 472 7.69 -5.52 13.06
C GLY A 472 9.04 -5.08 13.62
N LEU A 473 9.84 -4.38 12.81
CA LEU A 473 11.19 -3.96 13.16
C LEU A 473 11.28 -2.47 13.49
N PRO A 474 12.07 -2.09 14.51
CA PRO A 474 12.44 -0.70 14.73
C PRO A 474 13.42 -0.23 13.66
N MET A 475 13.42 1.07 13.39
CA MET A 475 14.19 1.66 12.28
C MET A 475 15.18 2.75 12.72
N VAL A 476 16.38 2.73 12.14
CA VAL A 476 17.19 3.96 12.05
C VAL A 476 16.76 4.68 10.78
N THR A 477 16.25 5.90 10.94
CA THR A 477 15.81 6.73 9.82
C THR A 477 16.98 7.54 9.25
N TRP A 478 17.24 7.34 7.96
CA TRP A 478 18.29 8.03 7.22
C TRP A 478 17.76 8.64 5.91
N PRO A 479 16.83 9.60 5.98
CA PRO A 479 16.25 10.22 4.79
C PRO A 479 17.31 10.90 3.93
N LEU A 480 17.14 10.79 2.61
CA LEU A 480 18.04 11.33 1.59
C LEU A 480 17.32 12.32 0.68
N PHE A 481 16.18 11.94 0.09
CA PHE A 481 15.48 12.75 -0.91
C PHE A 481 13.98 12.41 -0.97
N ALA A 482 13.26 13.03 -1.91
CA ALA A 482 11.82 12.84 -2.13
C ALA A 482 11.03 13.02 -0.82
N GLU A 483 10.07 12.14 -0.53
CA GLU A 483 9.20 12.21 0.64
C GLU A 483 9.85 11.73 1.95
N GLN A 484 11.09 11.24 1.91
CA GLN A 484 11.68 10.44 3.01
C GLN A 484 11.76 11.19 4.35
N PHE A 485 11.92 12.53 4.34
CA PHE A 485 11.92 13.33 5.56
C PHE A 485 10.53 13.44 6.21
N PHE A 486 9.45 13.33 5.44
CA PHE A 486 8.11 13.22 5.98
C PHE A 486 7.90 11.82 6.60
N ASP A 487 8.33 10.77 5.90
CA ASP A 487 8.24 9.40 6.40
C ASP A 487 9.10 9.19 7.66
N GLU A 488 10.25 9.87 7.77
CA GLU A 488 11.03 9.93 9.03
C GLU A 488 10.18 10.46 10.18
N LYS A 489 9.42 11.54 9.98
CA LYS A 489 8.55 12.14 11.03
C LYS A 489 7.44 11.18 11.44
N LEU A 490 6.83 10.50 10.47
CA LEU A 490 5.85 9.44 10.75
C LEU A 490 6.48 8.35 11.63
N VAL A 491 7.65 7.82 11.25
CA VAL A 491 8.33 6.73 11.98
C VAL A 491 8.78 7.13 13.39
N THR A 492 9.36 8.32 13.53
CA THR A 492 10.04 8.75 14.77
C THR A 492 9.10 9.46 15.74
N GLU A 493 8.20 10.32 15.27
CA GLU A 493 7.37 11.17 16.14
C GLU A 493 5.96 10.61 16.35
N VAL A 494 5.37 10.01 15.31
CA VAL A 494 4.00 9.49 15.35
C VAL A 494 3.98 8.03 15.80
N LEU A 495 4.63 7.15 15.05
CA LEU A 495 4.65 5.70 15.31
C LEU A 495 5.61 5.35 16.46
N LYS A 496 6.64 6.18 16.67
CA LYS A 496 7.68 5.99 17.71
C LYS A 496 8.35 4.62 17.61
N ILE A 497 8.63 4.17 16.38
CA ILE A 497 9.30 2.90 16.09
C ILE A 497 10.68 3.11 15.47
N GLY A 498 11.27 4.29 15.61
CA GLY A 498 12.59 4.54 15.09
C GLY A 498 13.27 5.77 15.66
N VAL A 499 14.55 5.90 15.30
CA VAL A 499 15.43 7.00 15.71
C VAL A 499 16.14 7.60 14.49
N PRO A 500 16.30 8.93 14.43
CA PRO A 500 17.02 9.55 13.33
C PRO A 500 18.52 9.34 13.47
N VAL A 501 19.18 9.04 12.35
CA VAL A 501 20.65 9.04 12.27
C VAL A 501 21.22 10.47 12.37
N GLY A 502 20.39 11.47 12.09
CA GLY A 502 20.77 12.89 12.14
C GLY A 502 20.93 13.58 10.78
N ALA A 503 20.44 13.01 9.69
CA ALA A 503 20.38 13.71 8.39
C ALA A 503 19.55 15.00 8.50
N GLN A 504 20.11 16.13 8.05
CA GLN A 504 19.47 17.46 8.20
C GLN A 504 19.01 18.08 6.89
N GLN A 505 19.39 17.53 5.74
CA GLN A 505 19.05 18.10 4.45
C GLN A 505 18.74 17.04 3.41
N CYS A 506 17.83 17.38 2.50
CA CYS A 506 17.63 16.70 1.24
C CYS A 506 18.92 16.81 0.41
N VAL A 507 19.36 15.68 -0.14
CA VAL A 507 20.59 15.56 -0.92
C VAL A 507 20.27 15.05 -2.31
N GLU A 508 21.20 15.27 -3.24
CA GLU A 508 21.13 14.62 -4.55
C GLU A 508 21.36 13.10 -4.41
N PHE A 509 21.00 12.32 -5.43
CA PHE A 509 21.09 10.86 -5.42
C PHE A 509 22.50 10.30 -5.12
N SER A 510 23.55 11.11 -5.34
CA SER A 510 24.96 10.80 -5.06
C SER A 510 25.42 11.15 -3.63
N GLY A 511 24.50 11.55 -2.75
CA GLY A 511 24.79 11.92 -1.37
C GLY A 511 25.33 13.34 -1.19
N ASN A 512 25.67 13.68 0.05
CA ASN A 512 26.20 14.99 0.44
C ASN A 512 27.73 15.03 0.41
N ASP A 513 28.31 16.23 0.34
CA ASP A 513 29.73 16.48 0.61
C ASP A 513 30.07 16.24 2.09
N ASN A 514 29.10 16.45 2.98
CA ASN A 514 29.26 16.26 4.42
C ASN A 514 28.67 14.90 4.86
N PRO A 515 29.50 13.89 5.12
CA PRO A 515 29.03 12.59 5.57
C PRO A 515 28.54 12.66 7.02
N ILE A 516 27.51 11.86 7.31
CA ILE A 516 27.14 11.52 8.68
C ILE A 516 28.28 10.72 9.30
N LYS A 517 28.74 11.17 10.46
CA LYS A 517 29.91 10.64 11.15
C LYS A 517 29.62 9.31 11.85
N LYS A 518 30.65 8.48 11.95
CA LYS A 518 30.59 7.16 12.59
C LYS A 518 29.97 7.19 13.98
N GLU A 519 30.19 8.25 14.77
CA GLU A 519 29.64 8.36 16.14
C GLU A 519 28.11 8.47 16.13
N ALA A 520 27.55 9.18 15.15
CA ALA A 520 26.10 9.30 14.99
C ALA A 520 25.49 7.96 14.53
N ILE A 521 26.19 7.24 13.64
CA ILE A 521 25.79 5.94 13.14
C ILE A 521 25.84 4.89 14.25
N GLU A 522 26.96 4.81 14.97
CA GLU A 522 27.14 3.94 16.15
C GLU A 522 26.00 4.17 17.14
N LYS A 523 25.78 5.44 17.53
CA LYS A 523 24.74 5.80 18.49
C LYS A 523 23.35 5.35 18.01
N ALA A 524 22.98 5.66 16.77
CA ALA A 524 21.66 5.33 16.24
C ALA A 524 21.44 3.80 16.17
N VAL A 525 22.45 3.06 15.70
CA VAL A 525 22.42 1.60 15.61
C VAL A 525 22.28 0.97 17.00
N ARG A 526 23.08 1.42 17.97
CA ARG A 526 22.97 0.93 19.35
C ARG A 526 21.64 1.27 19.98
N HIS A 527 21.09 2.45 19.73
CA HIS A 527 19.79 2.89 20.27
C HIS A 527 18.64 1.98 19.84
N ILE A 528 18.59 1.51 18.59
CA ILE A 528 17.52 0.60 18.17
C ILE A 528 17.71 -0.86 18.62
N MET A 529 18.91 -1.22 19.07
CA MET A 529 19.25 -2.59 19.47
C MET A 529 19.24 -2.78 21.00
N GLU A 530 19.81 -1.83 21.73
CA GLU A 530 20.15 -1.91 23.16
C GLU A 530 19.19 -1.08 24.04
N GLY A 531 18.98 -1.52 25.29
CA GLY A 531 18.22 -0.77 26.29
C GLY A 531 16.71 -0.97 26.25
N GLU A 532 16.01 -0.30 27.17
CA GLU A 532 14.55 -0.41 27.32
C GLU A 532 13.79 0.27 26.18
N GLU A 533 14.26 1.43 25.73
CA GLU A 533 13.64 2.12 24.58
C GLU A 533 13.64 1.25 23.31
N ALA A 534 14.71 0.49 23.07
CA ALA A 534 14.77 -0.47 21.96
C ALA A 534 13.71 -1.58 22.08
N LYS A 535 13.47 -2.09 23.29
CA LYS A 535 12.42 -3.11 23.54
C LYS A 535 11.04 -2.53 23.31
N GLU A 536 10.78 -1.30 23.78
CA GLU A 536 9.51 -0.63 23.55
C GLU A 536 9.26 -0.36 22.06
N MET A 537 10.28 0.11 21.32
CA MET A 537 10.17 0.30 19.87
C MET A 537 9.87 -1.01 19.15
N ARG A 538 10.54 -2.12 19.54
CA ARG A 538 10.23 -3.46 19.01
C ARG A 538 8.80 -3.91 19.32
N SER A 539 8.31 -3.66 20.54
CA SER A 539 6.92 -4.01 20.90
C SER A 539 5.92 -3.27 20.01
N ARG A 540 6.07 -1.94 19.88
CA ARG A 540 5.22 -1.11 19.01
C ARG A 540 5.29 -1.53 17.55
N ALA A 541 6.50 -1.77 17.04
CA ALA A 541 6.70 -2.21 15.67
C ALA A 541 6.01 -3.57 15.41
N LYS A 542 6.14 -4.52 16.34
CA LYS A 542 5.46 -5.83 16.25
C LYS A 542 3.94 -5.71 16.21
N GLU A 543 3.36 -4.87 17.07
CA GLU A 543 1.91 -4.59 17.07
C GLU A 543 1.45 -4.03 15.73
N LEU A 544 2.19 -3.06 15.17
CA LEU A 544 1.90 -2.50 13.85
C LEU A 544 2.04 -3.54 12.73
N GLY A 545 3.03 -4.44 12.81
CA GLY A 545 3.19 -5.54 11.87
C GLY A 545 2.03 -6.54 11.92
N GLU A 546 1.47 -6.80 13.10
CA GLU A 546 0.25 -7.60 13.25
C GLU A 546 -0.98 -6.89 12.69
N MET A 547 -1.11 -5.58 12.91
CA MET A 547 -2.17 -4.76 12.32
C MET A 547 -2.10 -4.76 10.79
N ALA A 548 -0.90 -4.65 10.22
CA ALA A 548 -0.67 -4.73 8.79
C ALA A 548 -1.15 -6.05 8.19
N ARG A 549 -0.87 -7.19 8.84
CA ARG A 549 -1.38 -8.50 8.40
C ARG A 549 -2.90 -8.59 8.51
N ARG A 550 -3.48 -8.15 9.62
CA ARG A 550 -4.95 -8.14 9.79
C ARG A 550 -5.65 -7.25 8.75
N ALA A 551 -5.03 -6.15 8.33
CA ALA A 551 -5.62 -5.23 7.36
C ALA A 551 -5.85 -5.89 5.97
N ILE A 552 -4.96 -6.79 5.56
CA ILE A 552 -5.03 -7.47 4.25
C ILE A 552 -5.80 -8.80 4.27
N GLU A 553 -6.03 -9.37 5.46
CA GLU A 553 -6.82 -10.59 5.66
C GLU A 553 -8.31 -10.34 5.39
N GLU A 554 -9.07 -11.41 5.16
CA GLU A 554 -10.52 -11.31 4.93
C GLU A 554 -11.22 -10.60 6.11
N GLY A 555 -12.00 -9.57 5.78
CA GLY A 555 -12.63 -8.68 6.77
C GLY A 555 -11.74 -7.52 7.27
N GLY A 556 -10.45 -7.51 6.91
CA GLY A 556 -9.53 -6.41 7.18
C GLY A 556 -9.89 -5.11 6.45
N SER A 557 -9.35 -3.98 6.92
CA SER A 557 -9.62 -2.65 6.38
C SER A 557 -9.20 -2.51 4.91
N SER A 558 -7.98 -2.90 4.58
CA SER A 558 -7.43 -2.88 3.21
C SER A 558 -8.12 -3.89 2.30
N TYR A 559 -8.40 -5.09 2.82
CA TYR A 559 -9.17 -6.11 2.10
C TYR A 559 -10.55 -5.59 1.67
N SER A 560 -11.24 -4.93 2.62
CA SER A 560 -12.58 -4.37 2.42
C SER A 560 -12.57 -3.18 1.47
N GLN A 561 -11.57 -2.29 1.57
CA GLN A 561 -11.43 -1.16 0.66
C GLN A 561 -11.10 -1.59 -0.78
N LEU A 562 -10.28 -2.62 -0.97
CA LEU A 562 -10.05 -3.19 -2.30
C LEU A 562 -11.35 -3.74 -2.90
N ASN A 563 -12.16 -4.46 -2.11
CA ASN A 563 -13.47 -4.94 -2.59
C ASN A 563 -14.41 -3.79 -2.92
N ALA A 564 -14.52 -2.78 -2.05
CA ALA A 564 -15.35 -1.62 -2.28
C ALA A 564 -14.95 -0.88 -3.57
N LEU A 565 -13.64 -0.70 -3.79
CA LEU A 565 -13.12 -0.12 -5.02
C LEU A 565 -13.52 -0.93 -6.26
N ILE A 566 -13.36 -2.26 -6.23
CA ILE A 566 -13.69 -3.13 -7.36
C ILE A 566 -15.19 -3.09 -7.66
N GLU A 567 -16.05 -3.15 -6.65
CA GLU A 567 -17.50 -3.07 -6.85
C GLU A 567 -17.92 -1.69 -7.38
N GLU A 568 -17.29 -0.63 -6.90
CA GLU A 568 -17.52 0.72 -7.41
C GLU A 568 -17.12 0.85 -8.88
N LEU A 569 -15.95 0.31 -9.27
CA LEU A 569 -15.51 0.26 -10.66
C LEU A 569 -16.43 -0.58 -11.54
N LYS A 570 -17.00 -1.69 -11.04
CA LYS A 570 -18.01 -2.46 -11.78
C LYS A 570 -19.28 -1.63 -12.00
N ALA A 571 -19.73 -0.91 -10.99
CA ALA A 571 -20.95 -0.09 -11.04
C ALA A 571 -20.85 1.08 -12.04
N LEU A 572 -19.65 1.57 -12.36
CA LEU A 572 -19.44 2.57 -13.42
C LEU A 572 -19.74 2.05 -14.82
N HIS A 573 -19.75 0.72 -15.01
CA HIS A 573 -19.86 0.06 -16.32
C HIS A 573 -21.10 -0.83 -16.45
N SER A 574 -21.93 -0.89 -15.40
CA SER A 574 -23.26 -1.50 -15.39
C SER A 574 -24.31 -0.47 -15.77
#